data_AF-A0A347WNQ4-F1
#
_entry.id   AF-A0A347WNQ4-F1
#
_cell.length_a   1.000
_cell.length_b   1.000
_cell.length_c   1.000
_cell.angle_alpha   90.00
_cell.angle_beta   90.00
_cell.angle_gamma   90.00
#
_symmetry.space_group_name_H-M   'P 1'
#
loop_
_entity.id
_entity.type
_entity.pdbx_description
1 polymer ?
#
loop_
_entity_poly.entity_id
_entity_poly.type
_entity_poly.pdbx_seq_one_letter_code
_entity_poly.pdbx_strand_id
1 'polypeptide(L)'
;MVISGVFFSSSGYSGNNNSQHETNQITTSTVEREPLPAGAVNETAYYTDAAGWVESRSELEQGLKYFYQKTGVQPHVYIATDLNGSKTRDMADVRDFAEAKYDELFTDEAHVLLLFYEPYESEYKTYYVSGSQAKQVFDDEAGDILLDYIDRNYYNMDLNTSQFFSQSFRQAADRMMEVTQSPWVNVWLVVGVLAIIIVLFIWWRKRAAQQEAEAKRTEEILSRPIETFGSDVSELEKKYQDSEDTQ
;
A
#
# COMPACT_ATOMS: atom_id res chain seq x y z
N MET A 1 32.97 -26.58 20.42
CA MET A 1 32.35 -25.36 19.88
C MET A 1 30.92 -25.75 19.54
N VAL A 2 29.99 -25.42 20.43
CA VAL A 2 28.58 -25.80 20.31
C VAL A 2 27.92 -24.67 19.53
N ILE A 3 27.56 -24.93 18.27
CA ILE A 3 26.81 -23.97 17.46
C ILE A 3 25.37 -24.04 17.98
N SER A 4 25.00 -23.09 18.82
CA SER A 4 23.61 -22.86 19.21
C SER A 4 22.85 -22.39 17.96
N GLY A 5 22.07 -23.29 17.37
CA GLY A 5 21.09 -22.94 16.35
C GLY A 5 20.01 -22.08 16.98
N VAL A 6 19.94 -20.82 16.55
CA VAL A 6 18.77 -19.98 16.79
C VAL A 6 17.73 -20.46 15.80
N PHE A 7 16.72 -21.17 16.29
CA PHE A 7 15.54 -21.50 15.50
C PHE A 7 14.75 -20.20 15.29
N PHE A 8 14.88 -19.60 14.10
CA PHE A 8 14.01 -18.52 13.67
C PHE A 8 12.68 -19.14 13.24
N SER A 9 11.60 -18.81 13.95
CA SER A 9 10.27 -19.27 13.61
C SER A 9 9.78 -18.55 12.35
N SER A 10 9.93 -19.18 11.18
CA SER A 10 9.31 -18.75 9.93
C SER A 10 7.79 -18.98 10.01
N SER A 11 7.02 -17.93 10.27
CA SER A 11 5.57 -18.01 10.11
C SER A 11 5.26 -18.00 8.61
N GLY A 12 4.93 -19.16 8.03
CA GLY A 12 4.37 -19.28 6.69
C GLY A 12 2.85 -19.48 6.75
N TYR A 13 2.12 -18.93 5.77
CA TYR A 13 0.67 -19.04 5.67
C TYR A 13 0.27 -20.17 4.71
N SER A 14 -0.76 -20.92 5.10
CA SER A 14 -1.26 -22.10 4.36
C SER A 14 -2.60 -21.79 3.69
N GLY A 15 -2.64 -21.79 2.36
CA GLY A 15 -3.90 -21.80 1.60
C GLY A 15 -4.54 -23.19 1.64
N ASN A 16 -5.67 -23.34 2.31
CA ASN A 16 -6.44 -24.60 2.36
C ASN A 16 -7.66 -24.51 1.42
N ASN A 17 -7.52 -24.95 0.17
CA ASN A 17 -8.60 -24.83 -0.81
C ASN A 17 -9.33 -26.17 -1.02
N ASN A 18 -10.34 -26.41 -0.19
CA ASN A 18 -11.38 -27.38 -0.50
C ASN A 18 -12.58 -26.63 -1.12
N SER A 19 -12.59 -26.57 -2.45
CA SER A 19 -13.73 -26.32 -3.34
C SER A 19 -15.00 -25.65 -2.74
N GLN A 20 -15.00 -24.32 -2.66
CA GLN A 20 -16.21 -23.51 -2.87
C GLN A 20 -15.82 -22.25 -3.65
N HIS A 21 -16.44 -22.13 -4.82
CA HIS A 21 -16.25 -21.09 -5.83
C HIS A 21 -16.81 -19.75 -5.33
N GLU A 22 -16.23 -19.20 -4.28
CA GLU A 22 -16.45 -17.82 -3.84
C GLU A 22 -15.59 -16.91 -4.74
N THR A 23 -16.11 -15.74 -5.09
CA THR A 23 -15.65 -14.88 -6.19
C THR A 23 -14.13 -14.70 -6.27
N ASN A 24 -13.56 -14.82 -7.49
CA ASN A 24 -12.16 -14.57 -7.89
C ASN A 24 -11.72 -13.10 -7.67
N GLN A 25 -11.86 -12.61 -6.43
CA GLN A 25 -11.50 -11.27 -6.01
C GLN A 25 -10.05 -11.29 -5.53
N ILE A 26 -9.23 -10.44 -6.15
CA ILE A 26 -7.86 -10.23 -5.71
C ILE A 26 -7.87 -9.40 -4.42
N THR A 27 -7.12 -9.87 -3.42
CA THR A 27 -6.90 -9.21 -2.14
C THR A 27 -6.51 -7.75 -2.34
N THR A 28 -7.03 -6.90 -1.47
CA THR A 28 -6.77 -5.47 -1.52
C THR A 28 -5.45 -5.16 -0.82
N SER A 29 -4.53 -4.53 -1.53
CA SER A 29 -3.32 -3.98 -0.92
C SER A 29 -3.68 -2.74 -0.10
N THR A 30 -3.55 -2.84 1.22
CA THR A 30 -3.84 -1.76 2.18
C THR A 30 -2.59 -1.25 2.90
N VAL A 31 -1.49 -2.00 2.84
CA VAL A 31 -0.21 -1.65 3.46
C VAL A 31 0.71 -0.96 2.45
N GLU A 32 1.29 0.18 2.84
CA GLU A 32 2.35 0.84 2.07
C GLU A 32 3.68 0.11 2.30
N ARG A 33 4.33 -0.30 1.20
CA ARG A 33 5.54 -1.13 1.22
C ARG A 33 6.64 -0.43 0.45
N GLU A 34 7.83 -0.41 1.03
CA GLU A 34 9.05 0.06 0.38
C GLU A 34 9.88 -1.16 -0.06
N PRO A 35 10.47 -1.17 -1.27
CA PRO A 35 11.32 -2.28 -1.69
C PRO A 35 12.47 -2.50 -0.70
N LEU A 36 12.87 -3.77 -0.52
CA LEU A 36 14.08 -4.06 0.23
C LEU A 36 15.29 -3.35 -0.38
N PRO A 37 16.25 -2.90 0.45
CA PRO A 37 17.43 -2.21 -0.05
C PRO A 37 18.27 -3.14 -0.93
N ALA A 38 18.90 -2.54 -1.95
CA ALA A 38 19.81 -3.26 -2.83
C ALA A 38 20.93 -3.94 -2.01
N GLY A 39 21.22 -5.20 -2.32
CA GLY A 39 22.22 -6.00 -1.61
C GLY A 39 21.70 -6.74 -0.38
N ALA A 40 20.40 -6.66 -0.05
CA ALA A 40 19.79 -7.48 1.00
C ALA A 40 19.78 -8.98 0.66
N VAL A 41 19.66 -9.31 -0.63
CA VAL A 41 19.57 -10.67 -1.15
C VAL A 41 20.95 -11.16 -1.63
N ASN A 42 21.33 -12.37 -1.23
CA ASN A 42 22.38 -13.15 -1.89
C ASN A 42 21.75 -13.94 -3.05
N GLU A 43 21.84 -13.41 -4.28
CA GLU A 43 21.01 -13.89 -5.39
C GLU A 43 21.20 -15.38 -5.69
N THR A 44 20.10 -16.13 -5.69
CA THR A 44 20.07 -17.57 -5.97
C THR A 44 19.35 -17.88 -7.30
N ALA A 45 19.16 -19.17 -7.61
CA ALA A 45 18.27 -19.55 -8.71
C ALA A 45 16.82 -19.15 -8.40
N TYR A 46 16.03 -18.85 -9.43
CA TYR A 46 14.64 -18.39 -9.26
C TYR A 46 13.60 -19.51 -9.16
N TYR A 47 13.95 -20.74 -9.53
CA TYR A 47 13.01 -21.86 -9.44
C TYR A 47 13.73 -23.20 -9.37
N THR A 48 13.00 -24.20 -8.87
CA THR A 48 13.34 -25.62 -8.92
C THR A 48 12.17 -26.35 -9.55
N ASP A 49 12.39 -26.95 -10.72
CA ASP A 49 11.36 -27.72 -11.43
C ASP A 49 11.57 -29.23 -11.22
N ALA A 50 11.09 -29.74 -10.08
CA ALA A 50 11.15 -31.18 -9.78
C ALA A 50 10.06 -31.97 -10.54
N ALA A 51 9.03 -31.28 -11.05
CA ALA A 51 7.94 -31.88 -11.81
C ALA A 51 8.28 -32.05 -13.32
N GLY A 52 9.23 -31.26 -13.84
CA GLY A 52 9.60 -31.25 -15.25
C GLY A 52 8.58 -30.53 -16.13
N TRP A 53 7.90 -29.52 -15.59
CA TRP A 53 6.78 -28.82 -16.25
C TRP A 53 7.18 -27.49 -16.88
N VAL A 54 8.35 -26.94 -16.56
CA VAL A 54 8.80 -25.64 -17.08
C VAL A 54 9.24 -25.78 -18.53
N GLU A 55 8.44 -25.21 -19.42
CA GLU A 55 8.67 -25.21 -20.87
C GLU A 55 9.71 -24.16 -21.29
N SER A 56 9.74 -23.02 -20.60
CA SER A 56 10.56 -21.86 -20.94
C SER A 56 11.15 -21.20 -19.69
N ARG A 57 12.42 -21.51 -19.42
CA ARG A 57 13.20 -20.90 -18.34
C ARG A 57 13.19 -19.37 -18.41
N SER A 58 13.41 -18.78 -19.59
CA SER A 58 13.52 -17.33 -19.72
C SER A 58 12.20 -16.62 -19.45
N GLU A 59 11.08 -17.22 -19.85
CA GLU A 59 9.74 -16.65 -19.63
C GLU A 59 9.35 -16.70 -18.15
N LEU A 60 9.61 -17.83 -17.49
CA LEU A 60 9.43 -17.98 -16.04
C LEU A 60 10.30 -16.96 -15.28
N GLU A 61 11.61 -16.98 -15.50
CA GLU A 61 12.55 -16.10 -14.79
C GLU A 61 12.26 -14.62 -15.05
N GLN A 62 11.73 -14.24 -16.20
CA GLN A 62 11.40 -12.83 -16.48
C GLN A 62 10.37 -12.28 -15.47
N GLY A 63 9.34 -13.05 -15.13
CA GLY A 63 8.34 -12.61 -14.16
C GLY A 63 8.85 -12.63 -12.72
N LEU A 64 9.63 -13.64 -12.38
CA LEU A 64 10.25 -13.76 -11.05
C LEU A 64 11.30 -12.67 -10.80
N LYS A 65 12.10 -12.33 -11.82
CA LYS A 65 13.03 -11.19 -11.77
C LYS A 65 12.31 -9.86 -11.69
N TYR A 66 11.18 -9.71 -12.40
CA TYR A 66 10.37 -8.50 -12.29
C TYR A 66 9.84 -8.29 -10.87
N PHE A 67 9.36 -9.37 -10.23
CA PHE A 67 8.97 -9.33 -8.83
C PHE A 67 10.13 -8.87 -7.95
N TYR A 68 11.31 -9.50 -8.07
CA TYR A 68 12.49 -9.10 -7.32
C TYR A 68 12.89 -7.64 -7.54
N GLN A 69 12.88 -7.17 -8.79
CA GLN A 69 13.21 -5.78 -9.11
C GLN A 69 12.23 -4.78 -8.49
N LYS A 70 10.96 -5.15 -8.36
CA LYS A 70 9.91 -4.27 -7.84
C LYS A 70 9.84 -4.27 -6.31
N THR A 71 10.09 -5.41 -5.67
CA THR A 71 9.92 -5.58 -4.21
C THR A 71 11.25 -5.62 -3.45
N GLY A 72 12.37 -5.87 -4.12
CA GLY A 72 13.66 -6.17 -3.48
C GLY A 72 13.70 -7.55 -2.79
N VAL A 73 12.62 -8.32 -2.79
CA VAL A 73 12.54 -9.69 -2.26
C VAL A 73 12.72 -10.67 -3.39
N GLN A 74 13.69 -11.58 -3.29
CA GLN A 74 13.87 -12.59 -4.34
C GLN A 74 12.86 -13.75 -4.17
N PRO A 75 12.00 -14.02 -5.16
CA PRO A 75 11.16 -15.20 -5.12
C PRO A 75 11.90 -16.43 -5.62
N HIS A 76 11.56 -17.58 -5.06
CA HIS A 76 11.91 -18.89 -5.58
C HIS A 76 10.65 -19.75 -5.72
N VAL A 77 10.42 -20.36 -6.88
CA VAL A 77 9.29 -21.27 -7.11
C VAL A 77 9.79 -22.71 -7.10
N TYR A 78 9.30 -23.53 -6.17
CA TYR A 78 9.58 -24.96 -6.13
C TYR A 78 8.36 -25.73 -6.64
N ILE A 79 8.50 -26.44 -7.76
CA ILE A 79 7.41 -27.13 -8.45
C ILE A 79 7.59 -28.63 -8.26
N ALA A 80 6.59 -29.31 -7.69
CA ALA A 80 6.71 -30.72 -7.32
C ALA A 80 5.41 -31.52 -7.53
N THR A 81 5.54 -32.82 -7.80
CA THR A 81 4.43 -33.80 -7.83
C THR A 81 4.49 -34.81 -6.69
N ASP A 82 5.58 -34.81 -5.93
CA ASP A 82 5.79 -35.59 -4.73
C ASP A 82 6.70 -34.81 -3.77
N LEU A 83 6.58 -35.11 -2.48
CA LEU A 83 7.43 -34.54 -1.43
C LEU A 83 8.32 -35.66 -0.92
N ASN A 84 9.59 -35.65 -1.33
CA ASN A 84 10.57 -36.71 -1.02
C ASN A 84 10.11 -38.12 -1.41
N GLY A 85 9.49 -38.27 -2.58
CA GLY A 85 8.94 -39.53 -3.10
C GLY A 85 7.55 -39.88 -2.57
N SER A 86 6.94 -39.06 -1.71
CA SER A 86 5.62 -39.30 -1.13
C SER A 86 4.56 -38.36 -1.70
N LYS A 87 3.38 -38.91 -2.04
CA LYS A 87 2.19 -38.14 -2.39
C LYS A 87 1.26 -38.06 -1.19
N THR A 88 1.41 -36.99 -0.41
CA THR A 88 0.56 -36.69 0.75
C THR A 88 -0.54 -35.69 0.40
N ARG A 89 -1.65 -35.75 1.13
CA ARG A 89 -2.69 -34.70 1.13
C ARG A 89 -2.63 -33.81 2.37
N ASP A 90 -1.79 -34.17 3.35
CA ASP A 90 -1.66 -33.43 4.60
C ASP A 90 -0.91 -32.12 4.37
N MET A 91 -1.50 -31.01 4.83
CA MET A 91 -0.83 -29.70 4.75
C MET A 91 0.34 -29.58 5.72
N ALA A 92 0.38 -30.38 6.80
CA ALA A 92 1.53 -30.41 7.69
C ALA A 92 2.79 -30.88 6.95
N ASP A 93 2.68 -31.96 6.17
CA ASP A 93 3.80 -32.45 5.35
C ASP A 93 4.25 -31.42 4.30
N VAL A 94 3.29 -30.71 3.68
CA VAL A 94 3.58 -29.66 2.68
C VAL A 94 4.35 -28.50 3.31
N ARG A 95 3.91 -28.03 4.48
CA ARG A 95 4.62 -26.99 5.23
C ARG A 95 6.00 -27.45 5.62
N ASP A 96 6.11 -28.59 6.29
CA ASP A 96 7.38 -29.08 6.85
C ASP A 96 8.41 -29.29 5.71
N PHE A 97 7.96 -29.72 4.52
CA PHE A 97 8.80 -29.78 3.34
C PHE A 97 9.24 -28.39 2.85
N ALA A 98 8.32 -27.43 2.75
CA ALA A 98 8.63 -26.08 2.30
C ALA A 98 9.61 -25.36 3.24
N GLU A 99 9.41 -25.47 4.56
CA GLU A 99 10.31 -24.90 5.58
C GLU A 99 11.71 -25.51 5.47
N ALA A 100 11.81 -26.84 5.35
CA ALA A 100 13.09 -27.51 5.15
C ALA A 100 13.79 -27.08 3.84
N LYS A 101 13.03 -26.84 2.77
CA LYS A 101 13.58 -26.34 1.51
C LYS A 101 14.03 -24.89 1.58
N TYR A 102 13.35 -24.06 2.37
CA TYR A 102 13.80 -22.69 2.61
C TYR A 102 15.19 -22.69 3.25
N ASP A 103 15.35 -23.44 4.34
CA ASP A 103 16.62 -23.56 5.07
C ASP A 103 17.75 -24.17 4.24
N GLU A 104 17.43 -25.05 3.29
CA GLU A 104 18.40 -25.66 2.37
C GLU A 104 18.86 -24.69 1.28
N LEU A 105 17.94 -23.91 0.73
CA LEU A 105 18.17 -23.11 -0.49
C LEU A 105 18.76 -21.73 -0.20
N PHE A 106 18.45 -21.15 0.97
CA PHE A 106 18.79 -19.77 1.26
C PHE A 106 19.70 -19.65 2.48
N THR A 107 20.56 -18.64 2.44
CA THR A 107 21.51 -18.31 3.52
C THR A 107 21.25 -16.93 4.11
N ASP A 108 20.21 -16.26 3.61
CA ASP A 108 19.73 -14.96 4.05
C ASP A 108 18.21 -15.03 4.28
N GLU A 109 17.66 -13.92 4.75
CA GLU A 109 16.26 -13.78 5.14
C GLU A 109 15.46 -12.90 4.17
N ALA A 110 16.01 -12.60 2.99
CA ALA A 110 15.45 -11.69 1.99
C ALA A 110 14.79 -12.43 0.81
N HIS A 111 14.58 -13.74 0.95
CA HIS A 111 13.88 -14.59 -0.01
C HIS A 111 12.44 -14.90 0.42
N VAL A 112 11.59 -15.16 -0.58
CA VAL A 112 10.32 -15.88 -0.42
C VAL A 112 10.35 -17.15 -1.27
N LEU A 113 10.06 -18.28 -0.65
CA LEU A 113 9.86 -19.56 -1.33
C LEU A 113 8.37 -19.80 -1.53
N LEU A 114 7.93 -20.08 -2.74
CA LEU A 114 6.62 -20.65 -3.05
C LEU A 114 6.79 -22.12 -3.41
N LEU A 115 6.27 -23.02 -2.59
CA LEU A 115 6.06 -24.42 -2.96
C LEU A 115 4.73 -24.53 -3.71
N PHE A 116 4.80 -24.95 -4.97
CA PHE A 116 3.66 -25.38 -5.77
C PHE A 116 3.70 -26.91 -5.90
N TYR A 117 2.76 -27.57 -5.23
CA TYR A 117 2.72 -29.02 -5.12
C TYR A 117 1.42 -29.57 -5.66
N GLU A 118 1.49 -30.34 -6.75
CA GLU A 118 0.32 -30.94 -7.40
C GLU A 118 0.52 -32.46 -7.53
N PRO A 119 0.15 -33.24 -6.50
CA PRO A 119 0.33 -34.70 -6.50
C PRO A 119 -0.61 -35.43 -7.47
N TYR A 120 -1.76 -34.84 -7.76
CA TYR A 120 -2.77 -35.35 -8.67
C TYR A 120 -3.21 -34.21 -9.58
N GLU A 121 -3.53 -34.54 -10.83
CA GLU A 121 -3.95 -33.56 -11.84
C GLU A 121 -5.11 -32.70 -11.34
N SER A 122 -4.98 -31.38 -11.48
CA SER A 122 -5.96 -30.39 -11.02
C SER A 122 -6.15 -30.30 -9.50
N GLU A 123 -5.34 -30.99 -8.69
CA GLU A 123 -5.35 -30.93 -7.22
C GLU A 123 -4.03 -30.34 -6.70
N TYR A 124 -3.86 -29.02 -6.89
CA TYR A 124 -2.67 -28.33 -6.39
C TYR A 124 -2.84 -27.86 -4.94
N LYS A 125 -1.71 -27.75 -4.24
CA LYS A 125 -1.53 -27.13 -2.93
C LYS A 125 -0.38 -26.15 -3.02
N THR A 126 -0.52 -25.03 -2.33
CA THR A 126 0.52 -24.02 -2.22
C THR A 126 0.86 -23.78 -0.76
N TYR A 127 2.14 -23.52 -0.53
CA TYR A 127 2.63 -23.00 0.74
C TYR A 127 3.80 -22.07 0.45
N TYR A 128 3.88 -20.95 1.17
CA TYR A 128 5.03 -20.07 1.05
C TYR A 128 5.77 -19.92 2.38
N VAL A 129 7.09 -19.73 2.28
CA VAL A 129 7.97 -19.42 3.40
C VAL A 129 8.67 -18.11 3.10
N SER A 130 8.49 -17.13 3.97
CA SER A 130 9.06 -15.79 3.84
C SER A 130 10.13 -15.59 4.90
N GLY A 131 11.32 -15.17 4.47
CA GLY A 131 12.37 -14.78 5.39
C GLY A 131 11.99 -13.57 6.21
N SER A 132 12.59 -13.45 7.38
CA SER A 132 12.29 -12.37 8.34
C SER A 132 12.54 -10.96 7.79
N GLN A 133 13.55 -10.77 6.92
CA GLN A 133 13.77 -9.49 6.25
C GLN A 133 12.74 -9.27 5.14
N ALA A 134 12.44 -10.32 4.37
CA ALA A 134 11.45 -10.30 3.30
C ALA A 134 10.07 -9.86 3.79
N LYS A 135 9.67 -10.21 5.02
CA LYS A 135 8.38 -9.84 5.63
C LYS A 135 8.10 -8.34 5.74
N GLN A 136 9.12 -7.48 5.60
CA GLN A 136 8.90 -6.02 5.52
C GLN A 136 8.14 -5.61 4.25
N VAL A 137 8.20 -6.44 3.21
CA VAL A 137 7.58 -6.21 1.90
C VAL A 137 6.61 -7.34 1.56
N PHE A 138 6.96 -8.57 1.90
CA PHE A 138 6.16 -9.77 1.70
C PHE A 138 5.55 -10.25 3.03
N ASP A 139 4.63 -9.45 3.56
CA ASP A 139 3.80 -9.79 4.72
C ASP A 139 2.64 -10.72 4.33
N ASP A 140 1.76 -11.03 5.30
CA ASP A 140 0.65 -11.96 5.07
C ASP A 140 -0.31 -11.46 3.97
N GLU A 141 -0.58 -10.14 3.91
CA GLU A 141 -1.43 -9.54 2.86
C GLU A 141 -0.78 -9.65 1.47
N ALA A 142 0.53 -9.44 1.36
CA ALA A 142 1.27 -9.66 0.12
C ALA A 142 1.29 -11.15 -0.30
N GLY A 143 1.35 -12.05 0.68
CA GLY A 143 1.21 -13.49 0.49
C GLY A 143 -0.15 -13.86 -0.08
N ASP A 144 -1.24 -13.35 0.51
CA ASP A 144 -2.60 -13.56 0.02
C ASP A 144 -2.78 -13.03 -1.40
N ILE A 145 -2.27 -11.82 -1.70
CA ILE A 145 -2.26 -11.26 -3.05
C ILE A 145 -1.55 -12.20 -4.05
N LEU A 146 -0.40 -12.77 -3.69
CA LEU A 146 0.31 -13.72 -4.56
C LEU A 146 -0.54 -14.97 -4.79
N LEU A 147 -1.10 -15.55 -3.73
CA LEU A 147 -1.92 -16.76 -3.82
C LEU A 147 -3.20 -16.54 -4.64
N ASP A 148 -3.82 -15.37 -4.57
CA ASP A 148 -4.98 -15.01 -5.39
C ASP A 148 -4.63 -14.97 -6.89
N TYR A 149 -3.46 -14.42 -7.25
CA TYR A 149 -3.01 -14.44 -8.65
C TYR A 149 -2.61 -15.83 -9.12
N ILE A 150 -2.04 -16.65 -8.23
CA ILE A 150 -1.78 -18.06 -8.50
C ILE A 150 -3.11 -18.79 -8.78
N ASP A 151 -4.11 -18.65 -7.92
CA ASP A 151 -5.41 -19.30 -8.13
C ASP A 151 -6.09 -18.81 -9.42
N ARG A 152 -6.10 -17.49 -9.63
CA ARG A 152 -6.67 -16.87 -10.84
C ARG A 152 -6.01 -17.37 -12.13
N ASN A 153 -4.68 -17.47 -12.16
CA ASN A 153 -3.95 -17.81 -13.37
C ASN A 153 -3.86 -19.33 -13.58
N TYR A 154 -4.01 -20.15 -12.53
CA TYR A 154 -4.00 -21.61 -12.64
C TYR A 154 -5.11 -22.14 -13.57
N TYR A 155 -6.29 -21.54 -13.48
CA TYR A 155 -7.43 -21.91 -14.34
C TYR A 155 -7.42 -21.25 -15.73
N ASN A 156 -6.38 -20.47 -16.05
CA ASN A 156 -6.26 -19.83 -17.35
C ASN A 156 -5.62 -20.79 -18.38
N MET A 157 -6.47 -21.40 -19.21
CA MET A 157 -6.06 -22.36 -20.25
C MET A 157 -5.18 -21.77 -21.35
N ASP A 158 -5.06 -20.45 -21.45
CA ASP A 158 -4.18 -19.79 -22.42
C ASP A 158 -2.71 -19.72 -21.94
N LEU A 159 -2.43 -20.08 -20.68
CA LEU A 159 -1.10 -20.00 -20.08
C LEU A 159 -0.45 -21.38 -19.99
N ASN A 160 0.80 -21.47 -20.45
CA ASN A 160 1.67 -22.59 -20.08
C ASN A 160 2.23 -22.40 -18.66
N THR A 161 2.93 -23.40 -18.11
CA THR A 161 3.45 -23.38 -16.73
C THR A 161 4.38 -22.18 -16.50
N SER A 162 5.26 -21.92 -17.46
CA SER A 162 6.22 -20.82 -17.40
C SER A 162 5.52 -19.46 -17.36
N GLN A 163 4.49 -19.28 -18.18
CA GLN A 163 3.65 -18.07 -18.25
C GLN A 163 2.79 -17.89 -17.01
N PHE A 164 2.21 -18.97 -16.53
CA PHE A 164 1.38 -19.02 -15.33
C PHE A 164 2.13 -18.41 -14.13
N PHE A 165 3.30 -18.93 -13.79
CA PHE A 165 4.09 -18.38 -12.69
C PHE A 165 4.61 -16.98 -13.02
N SER A 166 5.14 -16.75 -14.22
CA SER A 166 5.66 -15.45 -14.63
C SER A 166 4.61 -14.33 -14.46
N GLN A 167 3.39 -14.55 -14.94
CA GLN A 167 2.30 -13.58 -14.84
C GLN A 167 1.77 -13.44 -13.41
N SER A 168 1.72 -14.52 -12.63
CA SER A 168 1.25 -14.47 -11.24
C SER A 168 2.15 -13.60 -10.39
N PHE A 169 3.47 -13.81 -10.47
CA PHE A 169 4.43 -12.99 -9.73
C PHE A 169 4.48 -11.54 -10.23
N ARG A 170 4.39 -11.28 -11.54
CA ARG A 170 4.35 -9.90 -12.05
C ARG A 170 3.15 -9.13 -11.51
N GLN A 171 1.96 -9.72 -11.62
CA GLN A 171 0.73 -9.08 -11.16
C GLN A 171 0.71 -8.92 -9.63
N ALA A 172 1.20 -9.92 -8.89
CA ALA A 172 1.29 -9.82 -7.44
C ALA A 172 2.22 -8.68 -7.01
N ALA A 173 3.42 -8.58 -7.62
CA ALA A 173 4.35 -7.49 -7.35
C ALA A 173 3.74 -6.12 -7.65
N ASP A 174 2.97 -6.01 -8.74
CA ASP A 174 2.26 -4.79 -9.07
C ASP A 174 1.24 -4.43 -8.00
N ARG A 175 0.42 -5.40 -7.60
CA ARG A 175 -0.68 -5.22 -6.66
C ARG A 175 -0.24 -4.91 -5.24
N MET A 176 0.74 -5.65 -4.71
CA MET A 176 1.19 -5.49 -3.31
C MET A 176 1.97 -4.19 -3.10
N MET A 177 2.70 -3.72 -4.11
CA MET A 177 3.51 -2.49 -4.02
C MET A 177 2.70 -1.21 -4.25
N GLU A 178 1.41 -1.31 -4.62
CA GLU A 178 0.51 -0.18 -4.78
C GLU A 178 -0.57 -0.19 -3.69
N VAL A 179 -0.67 0.89 -2.92
CA VAL A 179 -1.73 1.03 -1.91
C VAL A 179 -3.05 1.38 -2.57
N THR A 180 -4.09 0.61 -2.28
CA THR A 180 -5.44 0.91 -2.77
C THR A 180 -6.00 2.12 -2.02
N GLN A 181 -5.97 3.29 -2.66
CA GLN A 181 -6.54 4.50 -2.07
C GLN A 181 -8.08 4.50 -2.17
N SER A 182 -8.74 4.90 -1.08
CA SER A 182 -10.19 5.06 -1.10
C SER A 182 -10.59 6.20 -2.06
N PRO A 183 -11.50 5.95 -3.03
CA PRO A 183 -11.97 6.99 -3.96
C PRO A 183 -12.53 8.23 -3.25
N TRP A 184 -13.04 8.06 -2.03
CA TRP A 184 -13.62 9.14 -1.23
C TRP A 184 -12.60 10.19 -0.80
N VAL A 185 -11.31 9.85 -0.66
CA VAL A 185 -10.27 10.82 -0.27
C VAL A 185 -10.17 11.95 -1.31
N ASN A 186 -10.18 11.60 -2.60
CA ASN A 186 -10.14 12.57 -3.69
C ASN A 186 -11.43 13.41 -3.75
N VAL A 187 -12.59 12.80 -3.52
CA VAL A 187 -13.88 13.51 -3.48
C VAL A 187 -13.91 14.53 -2.35
N TRP A 188 -13.49 14.17 -1.14
CA TRP A 188 -13.44 15.07 0.01
C TRP A 188 -12.47 16.23 -0.19
N LEU A 189 -11.34 16.00 -0.87
CA LEU A 189 -10.39 17.06 -1.22
C LEU A 189 -11.04 18.11 -2.13
N VAL A 190 -11.74 17.68 -3.19
CA VAL A 190 -12.46 18.59 -4.11
C VAL A 190 -13.56 19.36 -3.39
N VAL A 191 -14.33 18.68 -2.53
CA VAL A 191 -15.37 19.32 -1.70
C VAL A 191 -14.76 20.37 -0.77
N GLY A 192 -13.62 20.07 -0.16
CA GLY A 192 -12.88 21.00 0.70
C GLY A 192 -12.42 22.26 -0.04
N VAL A 193 -11.83 22.11 -1.23
CA VAL A 193 -11.42 23.24 -2.08
C VAL A 193 -12.62 24.10 -2.48
N LEU A 194 -13.73 23.48 -2.88
CA LEU A 194 -14.94 24.19 -3.25
C LEU A 194 -15.53 25.00 -2.07
N ALA A 195 -15.53 24.41 -0.87
CA ALA A 195 -15.97 25.09 0.34
C ALA A 195 -15.11 26.33 0.65
N ILE A 196 -13.77 26.23 0.50
CA ILE A 196 -12.85 27.37 0.68
C ILE A 196 -13.16 28.49 -0.32
N ILE A 197 -13.38 28.16 -1.60
CA ILE A 197 -13.74 29.15 -2.63
C ILE A 197 -15.04 29.87 -2.26
N ILE A 198 -16.06 29.15 -1.78
CA ILE A 198 -17.34 29.72 -1.35
C ILE A 198 -17.13 30.67 -0.16
N VAL A 199 -16.33 30.27 0.83
CA VAL A 199 -16.02 31.11 2.00
C VAL A 199 -15.30 32.39 1.59
N LEU A 200 -14.29 32.29 0.72
CA LEU A 200 -13.56 33.44 0.20
C LEU A 200 -14.48 34.38 -0.58
N PHE A 201 -15.38 33.84 -1.40
CA PHE A 201 -16.37 34.62 -2.14
C PHE A 201 -17.33 35.37 -1.21
N ILE A 202 -17.85 34.70 -0.18
CA ILE A 202 -18.72 35.33 0.82
C ILE A 202 -17.96 36.42 1.58
N TRP A 203 -16.71 36.17 1.97
CA TRP A 203 -15.87 37.15 2.67
C TRP A 203 -15.58 38.38 1.80
N TRP A 204 -15.23 38.20 0.52
CA TRP A 204 -15.07 39.30 -0.44
C TRP A 204 -16.34 40.10 -0.61
N ARG A 205 -17.50 39.44 -0.78
CA ARG A 205 -18.81 40.11 -0.87
C ARG A 205 -19.14 40.92 0.38
N LYS A 206 -18.89 40.36 1.57
CA LYS A 206 -19.10 41.09 2.84
C LYS A 206 -18.18 42.30 2.96
N ARG A 207 -16.90 42.15 2.59
CA ARG A 207 -15.92 43.24 2.62
C ARG A 207 -16.27 44.34 1.62
N ALA A 208 -16.71 43.98 0.41
CA ALA A 208 -17.19 44.94 -0.58
C ALA A 208 -18.43 45.70 -0.08
N ALA A 209 -19.39 45.00 0.55
CA ALA A 209 -20.58 45.63 1.12
C ALA A 209 -20.26 46.57 2.30
N GLN A 210 -19.23 46.27 3.10
CA GLN A 210 -18.77 47.16 4.17
C GLN A 210 -18.16 48.46 3.62
N GLN A 211 -17.42 48.41 2.52
CA GLN A 211 -16.86 49.62 1.91
C GLN A 211 -17.94 50.58 1.42
N GLU A 212 -19.04 50.06 0.84
CA GLU A 212 -20.18 50.90 0.46
C GLU A 212 -20.88 51.52 1.69
N ALA A 213 -20.97 50.78 2.79
CA ALA A 213 -21.54 51.29 4.03
C ALA A 213 -20.66 52.37 4.70
N GLU A 214 -19.33 52.21 4.65
CA GLU A 214 -18.37 53.19 5.16
C GLU A 214 -18.30 54.44 4.27
N ALA A 215 -18.38 54.28 2.95
CA ALA A 215 -18.45 55.41 2.01
C ALA A 215 -19.68 56.28 2.28
N LYS A 216 -20.85 55.67 2.50
CA LYS A 216 -22.08 56.38 2.88
C LYS A 216 -21.96 57.10 4.22
N ARG A 217 -21.33 56.48 5.23
CA ARG A 217 -21.09 57.14 6.53
C ARG A 217 -20.07 58.27 6.42
N THR A 218 -19.06 58.13 5.58
CA THR A 218 -18.07 59.18 5.34
C THR A 218 -18.72 60.37 4.63
N GLU A 219 -19.58 60.12 3.65
CA GLU A 219 -20.37 61.16 2.97
C GLU A 219 -21.35 61.86 3.93
N GLU A 220 -22.02 61.12 4.82
CA GLU A 220 -22.89 61.68 5.86
C GLU A 220 -22.11 62.53 6.88
N ILE A 221 -20.87 62.14 7.21
CA ILE A 221 -19.98 62.91 8.09
C ILE A 221 -19.45 64.17 7.40
N LEU A 222 -19.10 64.09 6.11
CA LEU A 222 -18.59 65.21 5.32
C LEU A 222 -19.68 66.22 4.92
N SER A 223 -20.93 65.78 4.83
CA SER A 223 -22.09 66.64 4.53
C SER A 223 -22.76 67.23 5.77
N ARG A 224 -22.34 66.82 6.98
CA ARG A 224 -22.76 67.49 8.21
C ARG A 224 -22.18 68.91 8.25
N PRO A 225 -23.00 69.94 8.51
CA PRO A 225 -22.52 71.31 8.55
C PRO A 225 -21.46 71.51 9.62
N ILE A 226 -20.43 72.32 9.30
CA ILE A 226 -19.25 72.63 10.12
C ILE A 226 -19.60 73.08 11.54
N GLU A 227 -20.79 73.67 11.76
CA GLU A 227 -21.27 74.09 13.09
C GLU A 227 -21.38 72.94 14.09
N THR A 228 -21.67 71.72 13.64
CA THR A 228 -21.83 70.54 14.53
C THR A 228 -20.49 70.02 15.07
N PHE A 229 -19.39 70.24 14.34
CA PHE A 229 -18.03 69.92 14.81
C PHE A 229 -17.45 71.05 15.65
N GLY A 230 -17.91 72.30 15.46
CA GLY A 230 -17.48 73.45 16.26
C GLY A 230 -18.06 73.48 17.68
N SER A 231 -19.28 72.98 17.89
CA SER A 231 -19.91 72.98 19.22
C SER A 231 -19.22 72.02 20.19
N ASP A 232 -18.87 70.80 19.76
CA ASP A 232 -18.20 69.81 20.62
C ASP A 232 -16.76 70.25 20.99
N VAL A 233 -16.04 70.86 20.05
CA VAL A 233 -14.69 71.39 20.30
C VAL A 233 -14.74 72.56 21.28
N SER A 234 -15.74 73.43 21.19
CA SER A 234 -15.93 74.54 22.15
C SER A 234 -16.32 74.08 23.56
N GLU A 235 -17.02 72.95 23.67
CA GLU A 235 -17.42 72.36 24.96
C GLU A 235 -16.24 71.61 25.62
N LEU A 236 -15.37 70.97 24.83
CA LEU A 236 -14.09 70.43 25.27
C LEU A 236 -13.11 71.54 25.67
N GLU A 237 -12.98 72.61 24.89
CA GLU A 237 -12.11 73.75 25.18
C GLU A 237 -12.51 74.44 26.49
N LYS A 238 -13.80 74.67 26.74
CA LYS A 238 -14.30 75.17 28.03
C LYS A 238 -13.96 74.26 29.21
N LYS A 239 -13.99 72.94 29.05
CA LYS A 239 -13.69 72.00 30.14
C LYS A 239 -12.21 71.99 30.53
N TYR A 240 -11.31 72.28 29.59
CA TYR A 240 -9.88 72.44 29.87
C TYR A 240 -9.54 73.85 30.37
N GLN A 241 -10.26 74.88 29.94
CA GLN A 241 -10.06 76.25 30.44
C GLN A 241 -10.61 76.46 31.86
N ASP A 242 -11.76 75.84 32.18
CA ASP A 242 -12.38 75.88 33.52
C ASP A 242 -11.60 75.04 34.56
N SER A 243 -10.69 74.17 34.12
CA SER A 243 -9.78 73.41 35.00
C SER A 243 -8.43 74.09 35.25
N GLU A 244 -8.13 75.23 34.60
CA GLU A 244 -6.95 76.05 34.89
C GLU A 244 -7.23 77.20 35.88
N ASP A 245 -8.49 77.60 36.10
CA ASP A 245 -8.88 78.73 36.98
C ASP A 245 -9.28 78.32 38.42
N THR A 246 -8.98 77.10 38.86
CA THR A 246 -9.12 76.70 40.28
C THR A 246 -7.75 76.35 40.87
N GLN A 247 -6.97 77.37 41.24
CA GLN A 247 -5.89 77.30 42.24
C GLN A 247 -6.13 78.31 43.36
#